data_AF-A0A7W0RK79-F1
#
_entry.id   AF-A0A7W0RK79-F1
#
_cell.length_a   1.000
_cell.length_b   1.000
_cell.length_c   1.000
_cell.angle_alpha   90.00
_cell.angle_beta   90.00
_cell.angle_gamma   90.00
#
_symmetry.space_group_name_H-M   'P 1'
#
loop_
_entity.id
_entity.type
_entity.pdbx_description
1 polymer ?
#
loop_
_entity_poly.entity_id
_entity_poly.type
_entity_poly.pdbx_seq_one_letter_code
_entity_poly.pdbx_strand_id
1 'polypeptide(L)'
;MNWKTPITMLVLLGVLLGAAYYGWQTVIDPATGDDETATTPSETRSTCQKVREFRKGETVRPRDVTVNVYNAGIISGLAGETLNALADKGFTAGAAANAPDDIPTTNVTILIDERRSPLIRLVARQFTGPVRFSRGPELRPGVDVLIGNEFQAVDEAAKRFLRVKRVVMTCKPASPSAG
;
A
#
# COMPACT_ATOMS: atom_id res chain seq x y z
N MET A 1 11.55 69.19 -2.91
CA MET A 1 11.27 67.95 -2.17
C MET A 1 9.94 67.42 -2.66
N ASN A 2 9.94 66.32 -3.42
CA ASN A 2 8.77 65.88 -4.18
C ASN A 2 7.76 65.21 -3.24
N TRP A 3 6.79 65.96 -2.71
CA TRP A 3 5.70 65.53 -1.80
C TRP A 3 4.95 64.26 -2.23
N LYS A 4 5.07 63.86 -3.51
CA LYS A 4 4.49 62.63 -4.04
C LYS A 4 5.14 61.36 -3.46
N THR A 5 6.41 61.39 -3.05
CA THR A 5 7.15 60.21 -2.57
C THR A 5 6.66 59.60 -1.25
N PRO A 6 6.29 60.37 -0.20
CA PRO A 6 5.72 59.78 1.02
C PRO A 6 4.33 59.18 0.80
N ILE A 7 3.50 59.80 -0.06
CA ILE A 7 2.17 59.28 -0.37
C ILE A 7 2.28 57.96 -1.14
N THR A 8 3.18 57.88 -2.13
CA THR A 8 3.42 56.61 -2.84
C THR A 8 3.95 55.52 -1.90
N MET A 9 4.79 55.87 -0.92
CA MET A 9 5.27 54.93 0.10
C MET A 9 4.16 54.42 1.02
N LEU A 10 3.26 55.31 1.47
CA LEU A 10 2.13 54.95 2.33
C LEU A 10 1.12 54.06 1.60
N VAL A 11 0.84 54.38 0.33
CA VAL A 11 -0.03 53.56 -0.53
C VAL A 11 0.59 52.19 -0.77
N LEU A 12 1.89 52.13 -1.11
CA LEU A 12 2.61 50.86 -1.28
C LEU A 12 2.64 50.02 0.01
N LEU A 13 2.84 50.66 1.16
CA LEU A 13 2.84 49.98 2.46
C LEU A 13 1.45 49.40 2.79
N GLY A 14 0.38 50.16 2.52
CA GLY A 14 -0.99 49.68 2.70
C GLY A 14 -1.31 48.48 1.80
N VAL A 15 -0.86 48.51 0.54
CA VAL A 15 -1.00 47.39 -0.39
C VAL A 15 -0.23 46.15 0.09
N LEU A 16 0.99 46.32 0.58
CA LEU A 16 1.81 45.22 1.11
C LEU A 16 1.17 44.57 2.35
N LEU A 17 0.65 45.38 3.29
CA LEU A 17 -0.02 44.86 4.48
C LEU A 17 -1.35 44.17 4.14
N GLY A 18 -2.12 44.70 3.20
CA GLY A 18 -3.34 44.07 2.71
C GLY A 18 -3.07 42.72 2.06
N ALA A 19 -2.04 42.63 1.21
CA ALA A 19 -1.61 41.39 0.57
C ALA A 19 -1.09 40.36 1.59
N ALA A 20 -0.33 40.80 2.59
CA ALA A 20 0.15 39.91 3.66
C ALA A 20 -0.99 39.37 4.52
N TYR A 21 -1.99 40.20 4.85
CA TYR A 21 -3.16 39.80 5.63
C TYR A 21 -4.04 38.78 4.89
N TYR A 22 -4.32 39.01 3.60
CA TYR A 22 -5.04 38.04 2.75
C TYR A 22 -4.23 36.78 2.47
N GLY A 23 -2.91 36.91 2.27
CA GLY A 23 -2.00 35.79 2.07
C GLY A 23 -1.94 34.87 3.29
N TRP A 24 -1.94 35.43 4.50
CA TRP A 24 -1.93 34.62 5.73
C TRP A 24 -3.20 33.78 5.90
N GLN A 25 -4.37 34.28 5.48
CA GLN A 25 -5.61 33.48 5.53
C GLN A 25 -5.59 32.33 4.52
N THR A 26 -5.03 32.52 3.32
CA THR A 26 -4.94 31.46 2.30
C THR A 26 -3.84 30.42 2.56
N VAL A 27 -2.78 30.79 3.30
CA VAL A 27 -1.67 29.88 3.62
C VAL A 27 -1.98 28.97 4.82
N ILE A 28 -2.94 29.34 5.68
CA ILE A 28 -3.29 28.57 6.89
C ILE A 28 -4.63 27.82 6.76
N ASP A 29 -5.41 28.04 5.70
CA ASP A 29 -6.45 27.08 5.37
C ASP A 29 -5.80 25.74 5.00
N PRO A 30 -6.03 24.66 5.78
CA PRO A 30 -5.51 23.35 5.42
C PRO A 30 -6.26 22.87 4.18
N ALA A 31 -5.65 23.07 3.02
CA ALA A 31 -5.91 22.36 1.77
C ALA A 31 -7.39 22.08 1.48
N THR A 32 -8.11 23.10 1.02
CA THR A 32 -9.08 22.90 -0.06
C THR A 32 -8.42 23.47 -1.31
N GLY A 33 -8.10 22.58 -2.24
CA GLY A 33 -7.14 22.81 -3.31
C GLY A 33 -7.33 21.72 -4.34
N ASP A 34 -8.49 21.84 -4.98
CA ASP A 34 -8.93 21.09 -6.15
C ASP A 34 -8.15 21.65 -7.34
N ASP A 35 -7.43 20.76 -8.03
CA ASP A 35 -6.98 20.80 -9.43
C ASP A 35 -6.52 22.14 -10.04
N GLU A 36 -5.19 22.33 -10.16
CA GLU A 36 -4.48 22.35 -11.45
C GLU A 36 -3.01 22.80 -11.32
N THR A 37 -2.11 22.00 -11.92
CA THR A 37 -0.89 22.36 -12.66
C THR A 37 0.38 21.64 -12.21
N ALA A 38 0.81 20.72 -13.09
CA ALA A 38 2.17 20.27 -13.38
C ALA A 38 3.17 20.14 -12.20
N THR A 39 3.48 18.91 -11.85
CA THR A 39 4.86 18.41 -11.79
C THR A 39 4.80 16.89 -11.81
N THR A 40 5.45 16.29 -12.80
CA THR A 40 5.88 14.90 -12.80
C THR A 40 6.83 14.66 -11.63
N PRO A 41 6.60 13.63 -10.78
CA PRO A 41 7.70 12.84 -10.27
C PRO A 41 7.47 11.39 -10.69
N SER A 42 8.31 10.94 -11.63
CA SER A 42 8.57 9.56 -12.01
C SER A 42 7.39 8.58 -11.92
N GLU A 43 6.70 8.43 -13.04
CA GLU A 43 6.38 7.07 -13.48
C GLU A 43 7.65 6.23 -13.46
N THR A 44 7.75 5.30 -12.51
CA THR A 44 8.07 3.90 -12.80
C THR A 44 7.70 3.05 -11.57
N ARG A 45 6.59 2.31 -11.73
CA ARG A 45 6.14 1.14 -10.96
C ARG A 45 5.68 1.36 -9.51
N SER A 46 4.42 1.75 -9.38
CA SER A 46 3.46 0.89 -8.67
C SER A 46 2.05 1.17 -9.19
N THR A 47 1.39 0.16 -9.75
CA THR A 47 0.00 0.23 -10.24
C THR A 47 -1.01 0.23 -9.08
N CYS A 48 -0.68 0.91 -7.99
CA CYS A 48 -1.53 1.05 -6.82
C CYS A 48 -2.28 2.37 -6.91
N GLN A 49 -3.46 2.34 -7.53
CA GLN A 49 -4.19 3.56 -7.86
C GLN A 49 -4.91 4.18 -6.64
N LYS A 50 -5.19 3.42 -5.57
CA LYS A 50 -5.73 3.95 -4.29
C LYS A 50 -5.26 3.14 -3.10
N VAL A 51 -4.55 3.79 -2.20
CA VAL A 51 -4.18 3.27 -0.88
C VAL A 51 -5.37 3.46 0.07
N ARG A 52 -6.12 2.39 0.38
CA ARG A 52 -7.18 2.40 1.39
C ARG A 52 -6.59 2.43 2.79
N GLU A 53 -6.90 3.49 3.53
CA GLU A 53 -6.62 3.61 4.96
C GLU A 53 -7.70 2.89 5.79
N PHE A 54 -7.37 1.76 6.40
CA PHE A 54 -8.14 1.15 7.46
C PHE A 54 -7.86 1.84 8.78
N ARG A 55 -8.89 2.32 9.49
CA ARG A 55 -8.73 2.97 10.80
C ARG A 55 -8.62 1.96 11.95
N LYS A 56 -8.17 2.42 13.12
CA LYS A 56 -8.15 1.62 14.36
C LYS A 56 -9.58 1.16 14.69
N GLY A 57 -9.79 -0.15 14.82
CA GLY A 57 -11.11 -0.76 15.04
C GLY A 57 -11.78 -1.30 13.77
N GLU A 58 -11.25 -1.00 12.59
CA GLU A 58 -11.76 -1.53 11.33
C GLU A 58 -11.45 -3.02 11.20
N THR A 59 -12.25 -3.74 10.42
CA THR A 59 -12.02 -5.16 10.18
C THR A 59 -11.41 -5.31 8.80
N VAL A 60 -10.13 -5.66 8.74
CA VAL A 60 -9.49 -6.08 7.50
C VAL A 60 -10.05 -7.45 7.15
N ARG A 61 -10.71 -7.50 5.98
CA ARG A 61 -11.25 -8.74 5.43
C ARG A 61 -10.26 -9.28 4.38
N PRO A 62 -10.22 -10.60 4.18
CA PRO A 62 -9.36 -11.22 3.15
C PRO A 62 -9.56 -10.64 1.76
N ARG A 63 -10.81 -10.35 1.39
CA ARG A 63 -11.17 -9.78 0.08
C ARG A 63 -10.53 -8.43 -0.23
N ASP A 64 -10.11 -7.70 0.81
CA ASP A 64 -9.45 -6.40 0.65
C ASP A 64 -7.92 -6.57 0.47
N VAL A 65 -7.41 -7.81 0.46
CA VAL A 65 -5.98 -8.13 0.35
C VAL A 65 -5.76 -8.98 -0.90
N THR A 66 -5.00 -8.45 -1.84
CA THR A 66 -4.47 -9.21 -2.97
C THR A 66 -3.22 -9.96 -2.53
N VAL A 67 -3.16 -11.26 -2.79
CA VAL A 67 -1.99 -12.10 -2.49
C VAL A 67 -1.40 -12.65 -3.78
N ASN A 68 -0.10 -12.49 -3.93
CA ASN A 68 0.69 -13.11 -4.99
C ASN A 68 1.53 -14.22 -4.36
N VAL A 69 1.58 -15.38 -5.01
CA VAL A 69 2.34 -16.53 -4.53
C VAL A 69 3.46 -16.86 -5.52
N TYR A 70 4.67 -16.99 -5.01
CA TYR A 70 5.87 -17.26 -5.79
C TYR A 70 6.52 -18.56 -5.33
N ASN A 71 6.78 -19.46 -6.27
CA ASN A 71 7.47 -20.71 -6.01
C ASN A 71 8.99 -20.48 -5.97
N ALA A 72 9.58 -20.59 -4.80
CA ALA A 72 11.04 -20.59 -4.59
C ALA A 72 11.60 -22.03 -4.49
N GLY A 73 10.74 -23.03 -4.66
CA GLY A 73 11.08 -24.45 -4.60
C GLY A 73 11.15 -25.12 -5.98
N ILE A 74 11.36 -26.44 -5.95
CA ILE A 74 11.46 -27.30 -7.14
C ILE A 74 10.11 -27.95 -7.50
N ILE A 75 9.13 -27.91 -6.61
CA ILE A 75 7.82 -28.55 -6.79
C ILE A 75 6.98 -27.69 -7.72
N SER A 76 6.71 -28.17 -8.93
CA SER A 76 5.89 -27.46 -9.90
C SER A 76 4.42 -27.37 -9.45
N GLY A 77 3.74 -26.27 -9.79
CA GLY A 77 2.31 -26.09 -9.49
C GLY A 77 2.00 -25.64 -8.06
N LEU A 78 2.95 -25.78 -7.12
CA LEU A 78 2.76 -25.48 -5.69
C LEU A 78 2.23 -24.06 -5.44
N ALA A 79 2.74 -23.05 -6.17
CA ALA A 79 2.30 -21.67 -6.02
C ALA A 79 0.84 -21.47 -6.48
N GLY A 80 0.41 -22.15 -7.54
CA GLY A 80 -0.96 -22.09 -8.03
C GLY A 80 -1.94 -22.74 -7.06
N GLU A 81 -1.60 -23.92 -6.55
CA GLU A 81 -2.40 -24.62 -5.54
C GLU A 81 -2.54 -23.79 -4.26
N THR A 82 -1.43 -23.22 -3.79
CA THR A 82 -1.41 -22.36 -2.59
C THR A 82 -2.23 -21.08 -2.81
N LEU A 83 -2.16 -20.47 -3.99
CA LEU A 83 -2.95 -19.29 -4.33
C LEU A 83 -4.46 -19.61 -4.31
N ASN A 84 -4.86 -20.76 -4.86
CA ASN A 84 -6.25 -21.22 -4.83
C ASN A 84 -6.74 -21.45 -3.39
N ALA A 85 -5.93 -22.11 -2.56
CA ALA A 85 -6.27 -22.32 -1.15
C ALA A 85 -6.45 -21.01 -0.39
N LEU A 86 -5.66 -19.97 -0.70
CA LEU A 86 -5.84 -18.63 -0.14
C LEU A 86 -7.09 -17.94 -0.71
N ALA A 87 -7.39 -18.11 -1.99
CA ALA A 87 -8.62 -17.61 -2.60
C ALA A 87 -9.87 -18.21 -1.93
N ASP A 88 -9.85 -19.49 -1.58
CA ASP A 88 -10.94 -20.17 -0.86
C ASP A 88 -11.13 -19.63 0.58
N LYS A 89 -10.08 -19.06 1.17
CA LYS A 89 -10.17 -18.31 2.45
C LYS A 89 -10.74 -16.89 2.26
N GLY A 90 -10.99 -16.48 1.02
CA GLY A 90 -11.60 -15.22 0.63
C GLY A 90 -10.59 -14.13 0.27
N PHE A 91 -9.30 -14.45 0.14
CA PHE A 91 -8.30 -13.49 -0.35
C PHE A 91 -8.51 -13.22 -1.83
N THR A 92 -8.15 -12.01 -2.27
CA THR A 92 -8.15 -11.71 -3.70
C THR A 92 -6.93 -12.38 -4.32
N ALA A 93 -7.15 -13.32 -5.24
CA ALA A 93 -6.07 -13.99 -5.95
C ALA A 93 -5.36 -12.99 -6.87
N GLY A 94 -4.06 -12.81 -6.67
CA GLY A 94 -3.20 -12.04 -7.55
C GLY A 94 -2.56 -12.96 -8.59
N ALA A 95 -1.24 -13.12 -8.50
CA ALA A 95 -0.47 -13.96 -9.42
C ALA A 95 0.14 -15.19 -8.74
N ALA A 96 0.26 -16.29 -9.49
CA ALA A 96 1.12 -17.43 -9.16
C ALA A 96 2.28 -17.48 -10.17
N ALA A 97 3.52 -17.45 -9.69
CA ALA A 97 4.72 -17.45 -10.54
C ALA A 97 5.91 -18.12 -9.83
N ASN A 98 7.08 -18.14 -10.46
CA ASN A 98 8.33 -18.53 -9.79
C ASN A 98 8.96 -17.32 -9.09
N ALA A 99 9.58 -17.56 -7.94
CA ALA A 99 10.31 -16.55 -7.19
C ALA A 99 11.64 -16.20 -7.88
N PRO A 100 12.17 -14.99 -7.67
CA PRO A 100 13.52 -14.67 -8.08
C PRO A 100 14.55 -15.41 -7.21
N ASP A 101 15.70 -15.76 -7.79
CA ASP A 101 16.71 -16.64 -7.18
C ASP A 101 17.48 -15.98 -6.01
N ASP A 102 17.37 -14.67 -5.85
CA ASP A 102 18.08 -13.87 -4.85
C ASP A 102 17.44 -13.92 -3.45
N ILE A 103 16.25 -14.50 -3.32
CA ILE A 103 15.51 -14.55 -2.05
C ILE A 103 15.41 -16.00 -1.54
N PRO A 104 16.31 -16.42 -0.64
CA PRO A 104 16.29 -17.78 -0.12
C PRO A 104 15.03 -18.02 0.71
N THR A 105 14.23 -19.00 0.30
CA THR A 105 12.97 -19.35 0.96
C THR A 105 12.86 -20.85 1.12
N THR A 106 12.92 -21.30 2.37
CA THR A 106 12.82 -22.74 2.70
C THR A 106 11.38 -23.18 2.94
N ASN A 107 10.59 -22.38 3.66
CA ASN A 107 9.20 -22.71 4.03
C ASN A 107 8.24 -21.64 3.48
N VAL A 108 7.95 -20.59 4.24
CA VAL A 108 7.22 -19.41 3.76
C VAL A 108 8.02 -18.15 4.06
N THR A 109 8.22 -17.30 3.06
CA THR A 109 8.80 -15.97 3.21
C THR A 109 7.84 -14.94 2.63
N ILE A 110 7.43 -13.95 3.42
CA ILE A 110 6.62 -12.84 2.93
C ILE A 110 7.53 -11.64 2.69
N LEU A 111 7.47 -11.07 1.49
CA LEU A 111 8.17 -9.83 1.20
C LEU A 111 7.45 -8.67 1.85
N ILE A 112 8.22 -7.85 2.56
CA ILE A 112 7.71 -6.68 3.25
C ILE A 112 8.52 -5.46 2.83
N ASP A 113 7.82 -4.33 2.69
CA ASP A 113 8.47 -3.03 2.74
C ASP A 113 8.90 -2.69 4.18
N GLU A 114 9.42 -1.48 4.38
CA GLU A 114 9.86 -0.99 5.69
C GLU A 114 8.75 -1.00 6.76
N ARG A 115 7.46 -1.07 6.37
CA ARG A 115 6.30 -0.99 7.27
C ARG A 115 5.53 -2.31 7.31
N ARG A 116 5.66 -3.03 8.43
CA ARG A 116 4.82 -4.20 8.75
C ARG A 116 3.33 -3.85 8.92
N SER A 117 2.60 -3.83 7.81
CA SER A 117 1.14 -3.73 7.76
C SER A 117 0.47 -4.91 8.49
N PRO A 118 -0.64 -4.72 9.23
CA PRO A 118 -1.44 -5.84 9.73
C PRO A 118 -2.06 -6.72 8.64
N LEU A 119 -2.12 -6.28 7.37
CA LEU A 119 -2.52 -7.14 6.25
C LEU A 119 -1.55 -8.31 6.12
N ILE A 120 -0.25 -8.01 6.16
CA ILE A 120 0.84 -8.99 6.13
C ILE A 120 0.72 -9.96 7.31
N ARG A 121 0.33 -9.46 8.49
CA ARG A 121 0.06 -10.33 9.65
C ARG A 121 -1.18 -11.21 9.47
N LEU A 122 -2.21 -10.75 8.77
CA LEU A 122 -3.38 -11.56 8.46
C LEU A 122 -2.99 -12.70 7.50
N VAL A 123 -2.22 -12.40 6.47
CA VAL A 123 -1.71 -13.39 5.49
C VAL A 123 -0.77 -14.39 6.16
N ALA A 124 0.19 -13.92 6.97
CA ALA A 124 1.12 -14.79 7.69
C ALA A 124 0.43 -15.82 8.61
N ARG A 125 -0.75 -15.48 9.15
CA ARG A 125 -1.52 -16.39 10.01
C ARG A 125 -2.28 -17.48 9.26
N GLN A 126 -2.28 -17.46 7.93
CA GLN A 126 -2.95 -18.50 7.14
C GLN A 126 -2.06 -19.71 6.87
N PHE A 127 -0.76 -19.65 7.19
CA PHE A 127 0.16 -20.74 6.89
C PHE A 127 0.44 -21.59 8.12
N THR A 128 0.51 -22.90 7.91
CA THR A 128 1.03 -23.83 8.91
C THR A 128 2.55 -23.82 8.85
N GLY A 129 3.19 -23.55 9.99
CA GLY A 129 4.65 -23.58 10.10
C GLY A 129 5.33 -22.20 10.16
N PRO A 130 6.66 -22.17 10.03
CA PRO A 130 7.45 -20.96 10.22
C PRO A 130 7.32 -20.00 9.03
N VAL A 131 6.78 -18.81 9.29
CA VAL A 131 6.75 -17.69 8.33
C VAL A 131 7.88 -16.72 8.63
N ARG A 132 8.73 -16.47 7.63
CA ARG A 132 9.78 -15.45 7.67
C ARG A 132 9.32 -14.19 6.95
N PHE A 133 9.91 -13.07 7.33
CA PHE A 133 9.72 -11.80 6.63
C PHE A 133 11.05 -11.36 6.07
N SER A 134 11.11 -11.14 4.76
CA SER A 134 12.30 -10.61 4.09
C SER A 134 12.01 -9.19 3.60
N ARG A 135 13.02 -8.32 3.67
CA ARG A 135 12.93 -7.01 3.03
C ARG A 135 13.34 -7.16 1.58
N GLY A 136 12.54 -6.61 0.68
CA GLY A 136 12.80 -6.63 -0.75
C GLY A 136 11.83 -5.72 -1.49
N PRO A 137 12.11 -5.43 -2.77
CA PRO A 137 11.15 -4.74 -3.61
C PRO A 137 9.86 -5.57 -3.74
N GLU A 138 8.73 -4.89 -3.77
CA GLU A 138 7.46 -5.50 -4.16
C GLU A 138 7.57 -6.00 -5.61
N LEU A 139 7.25 -7.27 -5.84
CA LEU A 139 7.28 -7.92 -7.14
C LEU A 139 6.03 -7.57 -7.94
N ARG A 140 4.87 -7.52 -7.28
CA ARG A 140 3.59 -7.12 -7.85
C ARG A 140 2.70 -6.46 -6.81
N PRO A 141 1.72 -5.62 -7.22
CA PRO A 141 0.75 -5.03 -6.32
C PRO A 141 0.11 -6.06 -5.38
N GLY A 142 0.27 -5.89 -4.07
CA GLY A 142 -0.32 -6.74 -3.05
C GLY A 142 0.69 -7.28 -2.05
N VAL A 143 0.38 -8.45 -1.48
CA VAL A 143 1.28 -9.15 -0.55
C VAL A 143 1.95 -10.28 -1.32
N ASP A 144 3.26 -10.19 -1.50
CA ASP A 144 4.06 -11.22 -2.15
C ASP A 144 4.51 -12.27 -1.14
N VAL A 145 4.10 -13.52 -1.37
CA VAL A 145 4.42 -14.68 -0.55
C VAL A 145 5.26 -15.64 -1.37
N LEU A 146 6.48 -15.91 -0.92
CA LEU A 146 7.34 -16.94 -1.47
C LEU A 146 7.14 -18.23 -0.66
N ILE A 147 7.06 -19.35 -1.37
CA ILE A 147 6.95 -20.68 -0.77
C ILE A 147 8.12 -21.55 -1.23
N GLY A 148 8.73 -22.26 -0.28
CA GLY A 148 9.87 -23.14 -0.52
C GLY A 148 9.51 -24.61 -0.43
N ASN A 149 10.53 -25.46 -0.55
CA ASN A 149 10.37 -26.93 -0.60
C ASN A 149 9.82 -27.54 0.69
N GLU A 150 10.01 -26.89 1.84
CA GLU A 150 9.49 -27.35 3.13
C GLU A 150 8.12 -26.77 3.45
N PHE A 151 7.46 -26.09 2.50
CA PHE A 151 6.10 -25.61 2.67
C PHE A 151 5.18 -26.76 3.09
N GLN A 152 4.39 -26.51 4.14
CA GLN A 152 3.51 -27.53 4.69
C GLN A 152 2.11 -27.41 4.08
N ALA A 153 1.36 -26.39 4.49
CA ALA A 153 0.00 -26.17 4.03
C ALA A 153 -0.49 -24.76 4.37
N VAL A 154 -1.57 -24.36 3.69
CA VAL A 154 -2.46 -23.31 4.18
C VAL A 154 -3.31 -23.92 5.31
N ASP A 155 -3.26 -23.32 6.50
CA ASP A 155 -4.01 -23.76 7.68
C ASP A 155 -5.52 -23.63 7.42
N GLU A 156 -6.21 -24.77 7.43
CA GLU A 156 -7.63 -24.80 7.16
C GLU A 156 -8.48 -24.13 8.26
N ALA A 157 -8.00 -24.20 9.50
CA ALA A 157 -8.66 -23.66 10.70
C ALA A 157 -8.28 -22.19 10.98
N ALA A 158 -7.37 -21.61 10.20
CA ALA A 158 -6.94 -20.23 10.39
C ALA A 158 -8.12 -19.25 10.35
N LYS A 159 -8.16 -18.34 11.33
CA LYS A 159 -9.17 -17.28 11.37
C LYS A 159 -9.03 -16.39 10.14
N ARG A 160 -10.08 -16.39 9.31
CA ARG A 160 -10.19 -15.60 8.06
C ARG A 160 -10.31 -14.09 8.28
N PHE A 161 -10.20 -13.58 9.49
CA PHE A 161 -10.38 -12.15 9.74
C PHE A 161 -9.49 -11.70 10.90
N LEU A 162 -8.94 -10.50 10.76
CA LEU A 162 -8.15 -9.85 11.80
C LEU A 162 -8.81 -8.53 12.17
N ARG A 163 -9.18 -8.37 13.43
CA ARG A 163 -9.56 -7.05 13.96
C ARG A 163 -8.34 -6.15 14.02
N VAL A 164 -8.42 -5.02 13.34
CA VAL A 164 -7.30 -4.08 13.22
C VAL A 164 -7.20 -3.25 14.50
N LYS A 165 -6.10 -3.42 15.23
CA LYS A 165 -5.83 -2.63 16.45
C LYS A 165 -5.17 -1.26 16.17
N ARG A 166 -4.75 -0.99 14.93
CA ARG A 166 -4.01 0.23 14.50
C ARG A 166 -4.22 0.52 13.01
N VAL A 167 -4.17 1.78 12.61
CA VAL A 167 -4.41 2.24 11.23
C VAL A 167 -3.49 1.54 10.19
N VAL A 168 -3.98 1.30 8.97
CA VAL A 168 -3.34 0.45 7.94
C VAL A 168 -3.64 0.97 6.56
N MET A 169 -2.68 0.90 5.65
CA MET A 169 -2.84 1.31 4.25
C MET A 169 -2.80 0.07 3.33
N THR A 170 -3.71 -0.07 2.35
CA THR A 170 -3.71 -1.18 1.35
C THR A 170 -3.96 -0.73 -0.07
N CYS A 171 -3.35 -1.39 -1.05
CA CYS A 171 -3.68 -1.24 -2.46
C CYS A 171 -4.93 -2.06 -2.82
N LYS A 172 -6.01 -1.38 -3.23
CA LYS A 172 -7.19 -2.04 -3.78
C LYS A 172 -7.05 -2.20 -5.31
N PRO A 173 -7.17 -3.40 -5.90
CA PRO A 173 -7.21 -3.53 -7.35
C PRO A 173 -8.45 -2.87 -7.94
N ALA A 174 -8.30 -2.23 -9.11
CA ALA A 174 -9.40 -1.58 -9.81
C ALA A 174 -10.46 -2.62 -10.19
N SER A 175 -11.72 -2.36 -9.81
CA SER A 175 -12.86 -3.21 -10.14
C SER A 175 -13.11 -3.16 -11.64
N PRO A 176 -13.27 -4.28 -12.36
CA PRO A 176 -13.81 -4.23 -13.72
C PRO A 176 -15.28 -3.80 -13.62
N SER A 177 -15.60 -2.64 -14.21
CA SER A 177 -16.98 -2.24 -14.44
C SER A 177 -17.56 -3.16 -15.51
N ALA A 178 -18.54 -3.99 -15.16
CA ALA A 178 -19.34 -4.72 -16.13
C ALA A 178 -20.08 -3.69 -17.01
N GLY A 179 -19.87 -3.77 -18.32
CA GLY A 179 -20.65 -3.09 -19.35
C GLY A 179 -21.53 -4.10 -20.07
#